data_AF-A0A845WPK6-F1
#
_entry.id   AF-A0A845WPK6-F1
#
_cell.length_a   1.000
_cell.length_b   1.000
_cell.length_c   1.000
_cell.angle_alpha   90.00
_cell.angle_beta   90.00
_cell.angle_gamma   90.00
#
_symmetry.space_group_name_H-M   'P 1'
#
loop_
_entity.id
_entity.type
_entity.pdbx_description
1 polymer ?
#
loop_
_entity_poly.entity_id
_entity_poly.type
_entity_poly.pdbx_seq_one_letter_code
_entity_poly.pdbx_strand_id
1 'polypeptide(L)' 'MTKIETKKMGRPCLHGQPKAAHTIRVTDTAWDGLKRLASETGVSLSEYLEALGKNGTLPS' A
#
# COMPACT_ATOMS: atom_id res chain seq x y z
N MET A 1 23.97 17.81 30.04
CA MET A 1 23.10 16.68 29.63
C MET A 1 22.44 17.08 28.32
N THR A 2 22.94 16.56 27.19
CA THR A 2 22.49 16.98 25.85
C THR A 2 21.34 16.08 25.42
N LYS A 3 20.15 16.66 25.19
CA LYS A 3 18.97 15.94 24.65
C LYS A 3 19.31 15.43 23.25
N ILE A 4 19.37 14.12 23.09
CA ILE A 4 19.46 13.48 21.78
C ILE A 4 18.03 13.44 21.23
N GLU A 5 17.71 14.34 20.30
CA GLU A 5 16.47 14.25 19.53
C GLU A 5 16.57 13.07 18.58
N THR A 6 15.89 11.98 18.92
CA THR A 6 15.66 10.87 17.99
C THR A 6 14.73 11.36 16.89
N LYS A 7 15.33 11.83 15.80
CA LYS A 7 14.63 12.13 14.53
C LYS A 7 13.76 10.91 14.20
N LYS A 8 12.43 11.05 14.28
CA LYS A 8 11.47 10.01 13.89
C LYS A 8 11.66 9.77 12.40
N MET A 9 12.58 8.88 12.06
CA MET A 9 12.87 8.49 10.69
C MET A 9 11.65 7.68 10.26
N GLY A 10 10.76 8.32 9.49
CA GLY A 10 9.63 7.63 8.88
C GLY A 10 10.10 6.41 8.10
N ARG A 11 9.21 5.44 7.90
CA ARG A 11 9.51 4.22 7.13
C ARG A 11 10.17 4.64 5.80
N PRO A 12 11.32 4.06 5.41
CA PRO A 12 11.98 4.41 4.15
C PRO A 12 10.98 4.32 2.99
N CYS A 13 10.97 5.32 2.11
CA CYS A 13 10.20 5.23 0.87
C CYS A 13 10.85 4.14 0.00
N LEU A 14 10.23 2.97 -0.03
CA LEU A 14 10.70 1.80 -0.80
C LEU A 14 10.39 1.92 -2.31
N HIS A 15 9.69 2.98 -2.72
CA HIS A 15 9.28 3.21 -4.10
C HIS A 15 9.90 4.52 -4.61
N GLY A 16 10.12 4.62 -5.93
CA GLY A 16 10.73 5.79 -6.58
C GLY A 16 9.98 7.12 -6.39
N GLN A 17 8.77 7.06 -5.83
CA GLN A 17 8.00 8.22 -5.38
C GLN A 17 7.41 7.96 -3.97
N PRO A 18 7.26 9.01 -3.14
CA PRO A 18 6.54 8.90 -1.88
C PRO A 18 5.08 8.51 -2.12
N LYS A 19 4.55 7.58 -1.31
CA LYS A 19 3.13 7.25 -1.35
C LYS A 19 2.29 8.42 -0.84
N ALA A 20 1.21 8.74 -1.54
CA ALA A 20 0.18 9.66 -1.09
C ALA A 20 -1.09 8.89 -0.66
N ALA A 21 -1.90 9.50 0.20
CA ALA A 21 -3.17 8.91 0.61
C ALA A 21 -4.24 9.17 -0.46
N HIS A 22 -4.93 8.10 -0.88
CA HIS A 22 -6.05 8.16 -1.82
C HIS A 22 -7.25 7.41 -1.24
N THR A 23 -8.46 7.89 -1.52
CA THR A 23 -9.71 7.26 -1.09
C THR A 23 -10.46 6.71 -2.29
N ILE A 24 -10.90 5.45 -2.20
CA ILE A 24 -11.78 4.79 -3.17
C ILE A 24 -13.11 4.43 -2.50
N ARG A 25 -14.20 4.54 -3.25
CA ARG A 25 -15.53 4.09 -2.81
C ARG A 25 -15.91 2.85 -3.60
N VAL A 26 -16.23 1.78 -2.89
CA VAL A 26 -16.60 0.48 -3.46
C VAL A 26 -17.72 -0.12 -2.62
N THR A 27 -18.39 -1.16 -3.13
CA THR A 27 -19.32 -1.95 -2.32
C THR A 27 -18.57 -2.83 -1.32
N ASP A 28 -19.26 -3.31 -0.27
CA ASP A 28 -18.67 -4.23 0.70
C ASP A 28 -18.15 -5.51 0.03
N THR A 29 -18.91 -6.07 -0.91
CA THR A 29 -18.49 -7.24 -1.70
C THR A 29 -17.18 -7.00 -2.44
N ALA A 30 -17.03 -5.83 -3.07
CA ALA A 30 -15.80 -5.49 -3.77
C ALA A 30 -14.63 -5.26 -2.80
N TRP A 31 -14.88 -4.63 -1.65
CA TRP A 31 -13.86 -4.44 -0.62
C TRP A 31 -13.33 -5.76 -0.07
N ASP A 32 -14.23 -6.71 0.22
CA ASP A 32 -13.85 -8.05 0.68
C ASP A 32 -13.11 -8.84 -0.40
N GLY A 33 -13.57 -8.75 -1.65
CA GLY A 33 -12.88 -9.35 -2.80
C GLY A 33 -11.45 -8.82 -2.95
N LEU A 34 -11.25 -7.50 -2.87
CA LEU A 34 -9.93 -6.87 -2.95
C LEU A 34 -8.99 -7.34 -1.83
N LYS A 35 -9.48 -7.43 -0.58
CA LYS A 35 -8.70 -7.96 0.54
C LYS A 35 -8.29 -9.41 0.31
N ARG A 36 -9.20 -10.24 -0.20
CA ARG A 36 -8.92 -11.65 -0.51
C ARG A 36 -7.84 -11.76 -1.60
N LEU A 37 -7.97 -11.04 -2.70
CA LEU A 37 -7.01 -11.07 -3.81
C LEU A 37 -5.61 -10.60 -3.39
N ALA A 38 -5.53 -9.54 -2.58
CA ALA A 38 -4.26 -9.11 -1.99
C ALA A 38 -3.64 -10.21 -1.10
N SER A 39 -4.46 -10.89 -0.30
CA SER A 39 -4.01 -12.01 0.53
C SER A 39 -3.53 -13.22 -0.29
N GLU A 40 -4.21 -13.56 -1.38
CA GLU A 40 -3.84 -14.68 -2.27
C GLU A 40 -2.48 -14.44 -2.93
N THR A 41 -2.14 -13.18 -3.20
CA THR A 41 -0.86 -12.77 -3.81
C THR A 41 0.24 -12.50 -2.76
N GLY A 42 -0.06 -12.66 -1.47
CA GLY A 42 0.90 -12.49 -0.38
C GLY A 42 1.34 -11.04 -0.14
N VAL A 43 0.59 -10.05 -0.65
CA VAL A 43 0.93 -8.63 -0.52
C VAL A 43 -0.16 -7.85 0.24
N SER A 44 0.19 -6.65 0.71
CA SER A 44 -0.81 -5.75 1.29
C SER A 44 -1.79 -5.25 0.22
N LEU A 45 -3.00 -4.88 0.61
CA LEU A 45 -3.97 -4.26 -0.30
C LEU A 45 -3.41 -3.01 -1.00
N SER A 46 -2.58 -2.22 -0.32
CA SER A 46 -1.95 -1.05 -0.93
C SER A 46 -0.96 -1.42 -2.04
N GLU A 47 -0.18 -2.49 -1.86
CA GLU A 47 0.75 -3.00 -2.87
C GLU A 47 0.00 -3.61 -4.03
N TYR A 48 -1.08 -4.33 -3.74
CA TYR A 48 -1.95 -4.92 -4.75
C TYR A 48 -2.55 -3.85 -5.67
N LEU A 49 -3.10 -2.77 -5.11
CA LEU A 49 -3.66 -1.65 -5.88
C LEU A 49 -2.59 -0.88 -6.68
N GLU A 50 -1.39 -0.70 -6.11
CA GLU A 50 -0.25 -0.11 -6.81
C GLU A 50 0.19 -0.97 -8.00
N ALA A 51 0.27 -2.30 -7.83
CA ALA A 51 0.61 -3.23 -8.91
C ALA A 51 -0.43 -3.20 -10.03
N LEU A 52 -1.72 -3.24 -9.67
CA LEU A 52 -2.83 -3.10 -10.61
C LEU A 52 -2.75 -1.78 -11.40
N GLY A 53 -2.51 -0.66 -10.70
CA GLY A 53 -2.42 0.67 -11.33
C GLY A 53 -1.20 0.84 -12.25
N LYS A 54 -0.09 0.16 -11.97
CA LYS A 54 1.14 0.22 -12.80
C LYS A 54 1.07 -0.67 -14.02
N ASN A 55 0.55 -1.89 -13.86
CA ASN A 55 0.67 -2.93 -14.87
C ASN A 55 -0.61 -3.16 -15.68
N GLY A 56 -1.77 -2.67 -15.20
CA GLY A 56 -3.08 -2.95 -15.80
C GLY A 56 -3.52 -4.41 -15.67
N THR A 57 -2.65 -5.28 -15.14
CA THR A 57 -2.87 -6.69 -14.86
C THR A 57 -2.54 -6.97 -13.41
N LEU A 58 -3.23 -7.96 -12.84
CA LEU A 58 -3.02 -8.37 -11.46
C LEU A 58 -1.75 -9.23 -11.34
N PRO A 59 -0.98 -9.10 -10.25
CA PRO A 59 0.14 -9.99 -9.99
C PRO A 59 -0.38 -11.44 -9.89
N SER A 60 0.24 -12.34 -10.66
CA SER A 60 -0.08 -13.77 -10.78
C SER A 60 0.49 -14.59 -9.63
#